data_AF-A9B9V0-F1
#
_entry.id   AF-A9B9V0-F1
#
_cell.length_a   1.000
_cell.length_b   1.000
_cell.length_c   1.000
_cell.angle_alpha   90.00
_cell.angle_beta   90.00
_cell.angle_gamma   90.00
#
_symmetry.space_group_name_H-M   'P 1'
#
loop_
_entity.id
_entity.type
_entity.pdbx_description
1 polymer ?
#
loop_
_entity_poly.entity_id
_entity_poly.type
_entity_poly.pdbx_seq_one_letter_code
_entity_poly.pdbx_strand_id
1 'polypeptide(L)'
;MGDTTQKISFSLILSLIGLIGSPLIVQAEYWLVIGSYRQGPGPRPQVSGITSPSLFAIPMESLEACKKAGKKISSDIYKPVWQFDNRWSCVYDGKD
;
A
#
# COMPACT_ATOMS: atom_id res chain seq x y z
N MET A 1 8.74 55.12 -8.43
CA MET A 1 9.23 54.53 -7.17
C MET A 1 8.24 53.46 -6.66
N GLY A 2 7.83 52.51 -7.52
CA GLY A 2 6.75 51.56 -7.21
C GLY A 2 6.96 50.13 -7.73
N ASP A 3 8.11 49.83 -8.34
CA ASP A 3 8.35 48.55 -9.03
C ASP A 3 9.00 47.49 -8.10
N THR A 4 9.77 47.93 -7.10
CA THR A 4 10.50 47.03 -6.19
C THR A 4 9.60 46.35 -5.16
N THR A 5 8.55 47.02 -4.69
CA THR A 5 7.61 46.50 -3.68
C THR A 5 6.73 45.36 -4.22
N GLN A 6 6.38 45.42 -5.51
CA GLN A 6 5.55 44.41 -6.17
C GLN A 6 6.31 43.08 -6.36
N LYS A 7 7.61 43.15 -6.67
CA LYS A 7 8.49 41.97 -6.83
C LYS A 7 8.73 41.23 -5.51
N ILE A 8 8.84 41.97 -4.39
CA ILE A 8 8.98 41.39 -3.05
C ILE A 8 7.69 40.66 -2.64
N SER A 9 6.53 41.22 -2.94
CA SER A 9 5.22 40.60 -2.68
C SER A 9 5.05 39.27 -3.44
N PHE A 10 5.41 39.24 -4.73
CA PHE A 10 5.30 38.02 -5.55
C PHE A 10 6.27 36.91 -5.11
N SER A 11 7.48 37.28 -4.69
CA SER A 11 8.49 36.35 -4.16
C SER A 11 8.05 35.70 -2.84
N LEU A 12 7.43 36.47 -1.94
CA LEU A 12 6.87 35.98 -0.69
C LEU A 12 5.72 34.98 -0.91
N ILE A 13 4.85 35.25 -1.88
CA ILE A 13 3.74 34.34 -2.24
C ILE A 13 4.28 33.02 -2.80
N LEU A 14 5.30 33.07 -3.67
CA LEU A 14 5.90 31.88 -4.25
C LEU A 14 6.64 31.03 -3.21
N SER A 15 7.27 31.66 -2.20
CA SER A 15 7.87 30.98 -1.06
C SER A 15 6.83 30.30 -0.15
N LEU A 16 5.65 30.90 0.04
CA LEU A 16 4.59 30.33 0.87
C LEU A 16 3.98 29.08 0.23
N ILE A 17 3.83 29.07 -1.10
CA ILE A 17 3.32 27.92 -1.85
C ILE A 17 4.29 26.73 -1.78
N GLY A 18 5.60 26.98 -1.74
CA GLY A 18 6.63 25.95 -1.60
C GLY A 18 6.56 25.17 -0.28
N LEU A 19 6.08 25.77 0.82
CA LEU A 19 5.99 25.10 2.12
C LEU A 19 4.79 24.14 2.24
N ILE A 20 3.70 24.40 1.51
CA ILE A 20 2.46 23.61 1.57
C ILE A 20 2.62 22.29 0.78
N GLY A 21 3.57 22.23 -0.15
CA GLY A 21 3.80 21.08 -1.03
C GLY A 21 4.61 19.92 -0.45
N SER A 22 4.91 19.94 0.85
CA SER A 22 5.61 18.82 1.50
C SER A 22 4.69 17.59 1.49
N PRO A 23 5.05 16.47 0.84
CA PRO A 23 4.23 15.26 0.95
C PRO A 23 4.20 14.86 2.42
N LEU A 24 2.99 14.76 2.98
CA LEU A 24 2.81 14.16 4.29
C LEU A 24 3.33 12.73 4.17
N ILE A 25 4.48 12.45 4.77
CA ILE A 25 5.02 11.09 4.81
C ILE A 25 4.09 10.33 5.76
N VAL A 26 3.07 9.68 5.19
CA VAL A 26 2.25 8.73 5.94
C VAL A 26 3.16 7.53 6.22
N GLN A 27 3.70 7.52 7.42
CA GLN A 27 4.56 6.44 7.89
C GLN A 27 3.69 5.20 8.08
N ALA A 28 4.04 4.12 7.40
CA ALA A 28 3.38 2.84 7.60
C ALA A 28 3.88 2.20 8.90
N GLU A 29 2.98 1.93 9.83
CA GLU A 29 3.28 1.25 11.09
C GLU A 29 3.18 -0.27 10.97
N TYR A 30 2.43 -0.77 9.98
CA TYR A 30 2.15 -2.19 9.80
C TYR A 30 2.33 -2.63 8.35
N TRP A 31 2.56 -3.93 8.15
CA TRP A 31 2.58 -4.60 6.87
C TRP A 31 1.46 -5.62 6.80
N LEU A 32 0.61 -5.51 5.79
CA LEU A 32 -0.30 -6.58 5.40
C LEU A 32 0.47 -7.57 4.51
N VAL A 33 0.76 -8.74 5.06
CA VAL A 33 1.45 -9.83 4.36
C VAL A 33 0.42 -10.83 3.85
N ILE A 34 0.48 -11.15 2.56
CA ILE A 34 -0.46 -12.05 1.88
C ILE A 34 0.29 -13.05 1.00
N GLY A 35 -0.11 -14.31 1.05
CA GLY A 35 0.38 -15.36 0.15
C GLY A 35 -0.49 -15.53 -1.10
N SER A 36 0.13 -15.89 -2.22
CA SER A 36 -0.57 -16.34 -3.42
C SER A 36 0.13 -17.56 -4.01
N TYR A 37 -0.62 -18.39 -4.72
CA TYR A 37 -0.08 -19.52 -5.46
C TYR A 37 -0.19 -19.24 -6.96
N ARG A 38 0.91 -19.43 -7.70
CA ARG A 38 0.84 -19.40 -9.16
C ARG A 38 0.36 -20.74 -9.67
N GLN A 39 -0.73 -20.71 -10.43
CA GLN A 39 -1.10 -21.81 -11.32
C GLN A 39 -0.46 -21.55 -12.70
N GLY A 40 0.12 -22.60 -13.30
CA GLY A 40 0.61 -22.53 -14.68
C GLY A 40 -0.51 -22.21 -15.69
N PRO A 41 -0.17 -21.91 -16.96
CA PRO A 41 -1.10 -21.36 -17.97
C PRO A 41 -2.23 -22.29 -18.45
N GLY A 42 -2.57 -23.35 -17.72
CA GLY A 42 -3.56 -24.36 -18.12
C GLY A 42 -4.90 -24.26 -17.38
N PRO A 43 -6.00 -24.74 -18.00
CA PRO A 43 -7.35 -24.74 -17.39
C PRO A 43 -7.53 -25.77 -16.28
N ARG A 44 -6.64 -26.77 -16.19
CA ARG A 44 -6.66 -27.79 -15.13
C ARG A 44 -5.56 -27.51 -14.09
N PRO A 45 -5.84 -27.66 -12.79
CA PRO A 45 -4.81 -27.60 -11.76
C PRO A 45 -3.75 -28.67 -12.03
N GLN A 46 -2.53 -28.26 -12.34
CA GLN A 46 -1.40 -29.18 -12.40
C GLN A 46 -0.91 -29.42 -10.98
N VAL A 47 -1.28 -30.58 -10.42
CA VAL A 47 -1.03 -30.97 -9.02
C VAL A 47 0.46 -31.08 -8.68
N SER A 48 1.32 -31.20 -9.69
CA SER A 48 2.78 -31.29 -9.57
C SER A 48 3.51 -29.95 -9.82
N GLY A 49 2.77 -28.88 -10.13
CA GLY A 49 3.32 -27.57 -10.48
C GLY A 49 2.98 -26.45 -9.50
N ILE A 50 2.67 -26.78 -8.24
CA ILE A 50 2.46 -25.77 -7.18
C ILE A 50 3.83 -25.13 -6.92
N THR A 51 4.10 -24.07 -7.67
CA THR A 51 5.29 -23.23 -7.50
C THR A 51 5.26 -22.55 -6.14
N SER A 52 6.44 -22.23 -5.61
CA SER A 52 6.60 -21.60 -4.30
C SER A 52 5.62 -20.44 -4.12
N PRO A 53 4.89 -20.37 -2.99
CA PRO A 53 3.95 -19.28 -2.75
C PRO A 53 4.68 -17.95 -2.85
N SER A 54 4.09 -17.01 -3.58
CA SER A 54 4.59 -15.63 -3.64
C SER A 54 4.01 -14.86 -2.47
N LEU A 55 4.88 -14.14 -1.74
CA LEU A 55 4.49 -13.26 -0.64
C LEU A 55 4.47 -11.82 -1.11
N PHE A 56 3.38 -11.12 -0.78
CA PHE A 56 3.22 -9.68 -0.98
C PHE A 56 3.13 -9.00 0.37
N ALA A 57 3.89 -7.92 0.56
CA ALA A 57 3.82 -7.07 1.74
C ALA A 57 3.33 -5.68 1.33
N ILE A 58 2.20 -5.26 1.88
CA ILE A 58 1.56 -3.98 1.57
C ILE A 58 1.66 -3.10 2.83
N PRO A 59 2.24 -1.90 2.74
CA PRO A 59 2.35 -1.00 3.89
C PRO A 59 0.97 -0.48 4.30
N MET A 60 0.74 -0.41 5.61
CA MET A 60 -0.51 -0.01 6.24
C MET A 60 -0.27 1.02 7.33
N GLU A 61 -1.14 2.02 7.39
CA GLU A 61 -1.08 3.12 8.36
C GLU A 61 -1.27 2.64 9.81
N SER A 62 -2.10 1.62 10.04
CA SER A 62 -2.47 1.17 11.38
C SER A 62 -2.87 -0.31 11.40
N LEU A 63 -2.89 -0.90 12.60
CA LEU A 63 -3.36 -2.27 12.82
C LEU A 63 -4.81 -2.44 12.39
N GLU A 64 -5.66 -1.44 12.64
CA GLU A 64 -7.08 -1.48 12.28
C GLU A 64 -7.28 -1.47 10.77
N ALA A 65 -6.57 -0.59 10.07
CA ALA A 65 -6.58 -0.54 8.60
C ALA A 65 -6.12 -1.88 8.00
N CYS A 66 -5.03 -2.44 8.52
CA CYS A 66 -4.51 -3.73 8.10
C CYS A 66 -5.54 -4.87 8.30
N LYS A 67 -6.16 -4.95 9.48
CA LYS A 67 -7.19 -5.96 9.78
C LYS A 67 -8.44 -5.80 8.91
N LYS A 68 -8.88 -4.56 8.67
CA LYS A 68 -10.04 -4.25 7.83
C LYS A 68 -9.78 -4.67 6.38
N ALA A 69 -8.59 -4.35 5.85
CA ALA A 69 -8.17 -4.75 4.51
C ALA A 69 -8.13 -6.28 4.38
N GLY A 70 -7.50 -6.96 5.34
CA GLY A 70 -7.44 -8.42 5.37
C GLY A 70 -8.83 -9.08 5.40
N LYS A 71 -9.74 -8.61 6.26
CA LYS A 71 -11.12 -9.12 6.30
C LYS A 71 -11.84 -8.95 4.97
N LYS A 72 -11.74 -7.77 4.35
CA LYS A 72 -12.34 -7.49 3.04
C LYS A 72 -11.78 -8.40 1.95
N ILE A 73 -10.48 -8.70 2.01
CA ILE A 73 -9.86 -9.67 1.11
C ILE A 73 -10.49 -11.06 1.29
N SER A 74 -10.63 -11.53 2.53
CA SER A 74 -11.20 -12.86 2.81
C SER A 74 -12.71 -12.96 2.50
N SER A 75 -13.49 -11.89 2.65
CA SER A 75 -14.95 -11.93 2.50
C SER A 75 -15.44 -11.57 1.10
N ASP A 76 -14.82 -10.59 0.44
CA ASP A 76 -15.38 -9.94 -0.75
C ASP A 76 -14.54 -10.21 -2.00
N ILE A 77 -13.21 -10.28 -1.84
CA ILE A 77 -12.26 -10.41 -2.96
C ILE A 77 -11.93 -11.88 -3.19
N TYR A 78 -11.78 -12.65 -2.12
CA TYR A 78 -11.50 -14.07 -2.20
C TYR A 78 -12.69 -14.81 -2.81
N LYS A 79 -12.54 -15.18 -4.07
CA LYS A 79 -13.32 -16.24 -4.69
C LYS A 79 -12.58 -17.54 -4.42
N PRO A 80 -13.23 -18.62 -3.94
CA PRO A 80 -12.62 -19.94 -3.75
C PRO A 80 -12.30 -20.58 -5.10
N VAL A 81 -11.37 -19.98 -5.82
CA VAL A 81 -10.84 -20.37 -7.11
C VAL A 81 -9.33 -20.38 -6.96
N TRP A 82 -8.81 -21.48 -6.38
CA TRP A 82 -7.47 -22.11 -6.44
C TRP A 82 -6.15 -21.29 -6.59
N GLN A 83 -6.14 -19.95 -6.64
CA GLN A 83 -4.96 -19.13 -6.97
C GLN A 83 -4.58 -18.13 -5.87
N PHE A 84 -5.49 -17.84 -4.95
CA PHE A 84 -5.25 -16.91 -3.85
C PHE A 84 -5.34 -17.66 -2.52
N ASP A 85 -4.35 -17.50 -1.64
CA ASP A 85 -4.49 -17.99 -0.27
C ASP A 85 -5.32 -16.94 0.48
N ASN A 86 -6.41 -17.35 1.13
CA ASN A 86 -7.26 -16.40 1.87
C ASN A 86 -6.61 -15.95 3.20
N ARG A 87 -5.41 -16.45 3.48
CA ARG A 87 -4.60 -16.13 4.65
C ARG A 87 -3.82 -14.85 4.44
N TRP A 88 -3.82 -14.04 5.48
CA TRP A 88 -3.08 -12.81 5.56
C TRP A 88 -2.64 -12.58 7.00
N SER A 89 -1.66 -11.71 7.20
CA SER A 89 -1.17 -11.35 8.53
C SER A 89 -0.76 -9.88 8.58
N CYS A 90 -1.01 -9.26 9.71
CA CYS A 90 -0.54 -7.90 9.99
C CYS A 90 0.75 -7.99 10.82
N VAL A 91 1.85 -7.50 10.28
CA VAL A 91 3.17 -7.49 10.91
C VAL A 91 3.52 -6.06 11.28
N TYR A 92 3.97 -5.81 12.51
CA TYR A 92 4.43 -4.49 12.93
C TYR A 92 5.76 -4.14 12.24
N ASP A 93 5.91 -2.92 11.71
CA ASP A 93 7.12 -2.46 11.02
C ASP A 93 8.28 -2.13 11.99
N GLY A 94 8.03 -2.13 13.30
CA GLY A 94 9.09 -1.92 14.30
C GLY A 94 9.62 -0.49 14.37
N LYS A 95 8.91 0.47 13.75
CA LYS A 95 9.24 1.90 13.84
C LYS A 95 8.49 2.49 15.02
N ASP A 96 9.17 2.48 16.17
CA ASP A 96 8.79 3.24 17.37
C ASP A 96 9.22 4.70 17.25
#